data_AF-A0A1K1KLH2-F1
#
_entry.id   AF-A0A1K1KLH2-F1
#
_cell.length_a   1.000
_cell.length_b   1.000
_cell.length_c   1.000
_cell.angle_alpha   90.00
_cell.angle_beta   90.00
_cell.angle_gamma   90.00
#
_symmetry.space_group_name_H-M   'P 1'
#
loop_
_entity.id
_entity.type
_entity.pdbx_description
1 polymer ?
#
loop_
_entity_poly.entity_id
_entity_poly.type
_entity_poly.pdbx_seq_one_letter_code
_entity_poly.pdbx_strand_id
1 'polypeptide(L)'
;MDEKKEDVPPRLLDDFADYCLYLSSNNVIEQRFSMEHFVNSGLTDRSFSLDQLQVKQLENLVARHKSSDHFQAKIIKNEIEHRFLKN
;
A
#
# COMPACT_ATOMS: atom_id res chain seq x y z
N MET A 1 17.60 12.49 26.59
CA MET A 1 18.05 12.74 25.22
C MET A 1 17.04 12.04 24.33
N ASP A 2 16.03 12.76 23.88
CA ASP A 2 15.07 12.25 22.91
C ASP A 2 15.81 12.11 21.58
N GLU A 3 16.12 10.88 21.20
CA GLU A 3 16.52 10.57 19.83
C GLU A 3 15.39 11.04 18.93
N LYS A 4 15.62 12.12 18.19
CA LYS A 4 14.81 12.44 17.02
C LYS A 4 14.93 11.25 16.09
N LYS A 5 13.98 10.32 16.14
CA LYS A 5 13.81 9.29 15.12
C LYS A 5 13.72 10.05 13.81
N GLU A 6 14.73 9.90 12.96
CA GLU A 6 14.67 10.42 11.60
C GLU A 6 13.39 9.87 11.00
N ASP A 7 12.45 10.77 10.72
CA ASP A 7 11.15 10.42 10.17
C ASP A 7 11.40 10.09 8.70
N VAL A 8 11.76 8.84 8.43
CA VAL A 8 12.03 8.37 7.08
C VAL A 8 10.73 8.53 6.29
N PRO A 9 10.73 9.32 5.20
CA PRO A 9 9.51 9.56 4.46
C PRO A 9 8.96 8.23 3.90
N PRO A 10 7.63 8.05 3.89
CA PRO A 10 7.02 6.84 3.34
C PRO A 10 7.43 6.61 1.88
N ARG A 11 7.82 5.37 1.57
CA ARG A 11 8.22 4.99 0.21
C ARG A 11 7.01 4.52 -0.58
N LEU A 12 6.76 5.11 -1.75
CA LEU A 12 5.72 4.64 -2.67
C LEU A 12 6.03 3.21 -3.13
N LEU A 13 5.12 2.28 -2.86
CA LEU A 13 5.15 0.92 -3.38
C LEU A 13 4.48 0.90 -4.75
N ASP A 14 3.24 1.38 -4.85
CA ASP A 14 2.50 1.42 -6.11
C ASP A 14 1.47 2.55 -6.14
N ASP A 15 1.09 2.94 -7.36
CA ASP A 15 0.07 3.96 -7.65
C ASP A 15 -1.06 3.28 -8.43
N PHE A 16 -2.09 2.83 -7.71
CA PHE A 16 -3.27 2.25 -8.32
C PHE A 16 -4.25 3.36 -8.72
N ALA A 17 -5.13 3.05 -9.67
CA ALA A 17 -6.12 4.02 -10.17
C ALA A 17 -6.99 4.66 -9.06
N ASP A 18 -7.21 3.92 -7.98
CA ASP A 18 -8.10 4.26 -6.87
C ASP A 18 -7.36 4.71 -5.60
N TYR A 19 -6.08 4.34 -5.43
CA TYR A 19 -5.27 4.74 -4.27
C TYR A 19 -3.77 4.55 -4.49
N CYS A 20 -2.97 5.30 -3.74
CA CYS A 20 -1.52 5.07 -3.63
C CYS A 20 -1.21 4.18 -2.43
N LEU A 21 -0.25 3.28 -2.59
CA LEU A 21 0.22 2.40 -1.53
C LEU A 21 1.64 2.78 -1.12
N TYR A 22 1.85 3.10 0.15
CA TYR A 22 3.15 3.48 0.70
C TYR A 22 3.60 2.49 1.79
N LEU A 23 4.92 2.32 1.90
CA LEU A 23 5.57 1.69 3.04
C LEU A 23 6.20 2.76 3.92
N SER A 24 5.64 2.92 5.11
CA SER A 24 6.15 3.80 6.17
C SER A 24 7.11 3.04 7.09
N SER A 25 7.68 3.78 8.04
CA SER A 25 8.53 3.19 9.09
C SER A 25 7.78 2.11 9.89
N ASN A 26 8.53 1.17 10.46
CA ASN A 26 8.01 0.06 11.27
C ASN A 26 7.04 -0.87 10.53
N ASN A 27 7.24 -1.09 9.22
CA ASN A 27 6.44 -2.01 8.39
C ASN A 27 4.94 -1.65 8.33
N VAL A 28 4.61 -0.36 8.45
CA VAL A 28 3.25 0.13 8.29
C VAL A 28 3.00 0.41 6.80
N ILE A 29 1.95 -0.18 6.26
CA ILE A 29 1.45 0.09 4.91
C ILE A 29 0.37 1.15 4.99
N GLU A 30 0.55 2.25 4.26
CA GLU A 30 -0.44 3.31 4.14
C GLU A 30 -1.11 3.25 2.78
N GLN A 31 -2.43 3.05 2.80
CA GLN A 31 -3.31 3.16 1.65
C GLN A 31 -3.91 4.57 1.65
N ARG A 32 -3.47 5.41 0.71
CA ARG A 32 -3.91 6.82 0.61
C ARG A 32 -4.84 7.00 -0.59
N PHE A 33 -6.05 7.47 -0.33
CA PHE A 33 -7.08 7.68 -1.36
C PHE A 33 -7.07 9.13 -1.85
N SER A 34 -7.47 9.34 -3.11
CA SER A 34 -7.65 10.71 -3.61
C SER A 34 -8.84 11.40 -2.93
N MET A 35 -8.84 12.75 -2.90
CA MET A 35 -9.99 13.51 -2.37
C MET A 35 -11.30 13.18 -3.08
N GLU A 36 -11.26 12.81 -4.36
CA GLU A 36 -12.45 12.37 -5.11
C GLU A 36 -13.07 11.10 -4.50
N HIS A 37 -12.25 10.13 -4.10
CA HIS A 37 -12.72 8.90 -3.45
C HIS A 37 -13.27 9.16 -2.05
N PHE A 38 -12.70 10.12 -1.32
CA PHE A 38 -13.25 10.56 -0.04
C PHE A 38 -14.65 11.16 -0.20
N VAL A 39 -14.82 12.08 -1.15
CA VAL A 39 -16.10 12.77 -1.39
C VAL A 39 -17.18 11.82 -1.91
N ASN A 40 -16.84 10.93 -2.86
CA ASN A 40 -17.82 10.08 -3.53
C ASN A 40 -18.16 8.80 -2.74
N SER A 41 -17.21 8.25 -1.99
CA SER A 41 -17.32 6.91 -1.38
C SER A 41 -17.11 6.91 0.14
N GLY A 42 -16.74 8.04 0.75
CA GLY A 42 -16.40 8.14 2.17
C GLY A 42 -15.12 7.38 2.55
N LEU A 43 -14.31 6.99 1.55
CA LEU A 43 -13.07 6.26 1.79
C LEU A 43 -12.01 7.21 2.35
N THR A 44 -11.49 6.84 3.51
CA THR A 44 -10.38 7.54 4.19
C THR A 44 -9.12 6.71 4.11
N ASP A 45 -7.98 7.38 4.25
CA ASP A 45 -6.68 6.73 4.32
C ASP A 45 -6.66 5.64 5.39
N ARG A 46 -6.00 4.53 5.08
CA ARG A 46 -5.92 3.35 5.97
C ARG A 46 -4.48 2.97 6.21
N SER A 47 -4.21 2.48 7.41
CA SER A 47 -2.89 1.98 7.79
C SER A 47 -2.96 0.53 8.25
N PHE A 48 -2.02 -0.29 7.79
CA PHE A 48 -1.95 -1.72 8.09
C PHE A 48 -0.54 -2.07 8.58
N SER A 49 -0.44 -2.54 9.83
CA SER A 49 0.84 -3.01 10.36
C SER A 49 1.11 -4.43 9.88
N LEU A 50 2.18 -4.63 9.14
CA LEU A 50 2.58 -5.94 8.63
C LEU A 50 3.86 -6.42 9.31
N ASP A 51 4.06 -7.74 9.38
CA ASP A 51 5.35 -8.30 9.73
C ASP A 51 6.35 -8.23 8.55
N GLN A 52 7.63 -8.48 8.82
CA GLN A 52 8.68 -8.37 7.81
C GLN A 52 8.50 -9.36 6.64
N LEU A 53 7.92 -10.54 6.89
CA LEU A 53 7.65 -11.54 5.85
C LEU A 53 6.50 -11.07 4.95
N GLN A 54 5.44 -10.55 5.55
CA GLN A 54 4.29 -9.97 4.84
C GLN A 54 4.71 -8.78 3.98
N VAL A 55 5.57 -7.88 4.48
CA VAL A 55 6.11 -6.77 3.67
C VAL A 55 6.85 -7.30 2.44
N LYS A 56 7.75 -8.27 2.59
CA LYS A 56 8.46 -8.86 1.44
C LYS A 56 7.51 -9.52 0.44
N GLN A 57 6.47 -10.20 0.93
CA GLN A 57 5.45 -10.80 0.06
C GLN A 57 4.67 -9.73 -0.73
N LEU A 58 4.29 -8.65 -0.06
CA LEU A 58 3.63 -7.50 -0.67
C LEU A 58 4.51 -6.85 -1.74
N GLU A 59 5.79 -6.57 -1.43
CA GLU A 59 6.74 -5.99 -2.38
C GLU A 59 6.92 -6.86 -3.64
N ASN A 60 6.98 -8.18 -3.48
CA ASN A 60 7.05 -9.10 -4.61
C ASN A 60 5.79 -9.06 -5.48
N LEU A 61 4.60 -8.96 -4.86
CA LEU A 61 3.35 -8.83 -5.61
C LEU A 61 3.27 -7.49 -6.34
N VAL A 62 3.67 -6.39 -5.70
CA VAL A 62 3.76 -5.07 -6.33
C VAL A 62 4.74 -5.08 -7.52
N ALA A 63 5.90 -5.71 -7.37
CA ALA A 63 6.86 -5.84 -8.47
C ALA A 63 6.25 -6.60 -9.67
N ARG A 64 5.51 -7.68 -9.40
CA ARG A 64 4.78 -8.44 -10.43
C ARG A 64 3.65 -7.63 -11.06
N HIS A 65 2.92 -6.84 -10.28
CA HIS A 65 1.85 -5.97 -10.77
C HIS A 65 2.38 -5.01 -11.84
N LYS A 66 3.50 -4.33 -11.57
CA LYS A 66 4.12 -3.35 -12.48
C LYS A 66 4.62 -3.94 -13.80
N SER A 67 4.97 -5.23 -13.82
CA SER A 67 5.47 -5.93 -15.01
C SER A 67 4.40 -6.73 -15.76
N SER A 68 3.14 -6.69 -15.32
CA SER A 68 2.07 -7.52 -15.84
C SER A 68 1.21 -6.80 -16.89
N ASP A 69 0.56 -7.57 -17.75
CA ASP A 69 -0.52 -7.04 -18.59
C ASP A 69 -1.72 -6.59 -17.74
N HIS A 70 -2.64 -5.85 -18.36
CA HIS A 70 -3.80 -5.27 -17.66
C HIS A 70 -4.66 -6.31 -16.91
N PHE A 71 -4.82 -7.52 -17.46
CA PHE A 71 -5.64 -8.56 -16.85
C PHE A 71 -4.94 -9.15 -15.62
N GLN A 72 -3.66 -9.49 -15.76
CA GLN A 72 -2.84 -10.02 -14.66
C GLN A 72 -2.62 -8.97 -13.56
N ALA A 73 -2.39 -7.71 -13.93
CA ALA A 73 -2.29 -6.60 -12.98
C ALA A 73 -3.56 -6.50 -12.12
N LYS A 74 -4.75 -6.59 -12.72
CA LYS A 74 -6.02 -6.57 -11.97
C LYS A 74 -6.14 -7.74 -10.99
N ILE A 75 -5.71 -8.94 -11.37
CA ILE A 75 -5.71 -10.12 -10.48
C ILE A 75 -4.77 -9.88 -9.29
N ILE A 76 -3.55 -9.39 -9.55
CA ILE A 76 -2.55 -9.14 -8.51
C ILE A 76 -3.01 -8.04 -7.55
N LYS A 77 -3.62 -6.96 -8.05
CA LYS A 77 -4.22 -5.91 -7.22
C LYS A 77 -5.26 -6.48 -6.25
N ASN A 78 -6.18 -7.30 -6.75
CA ASN A 78 -7.20 -7.95 -5.92
C ASN A 78 -6.56 -8.87 -4.84
N GLU A 79 -5.47 -9.57 -5.20
CA GLU A 79 -4.73 -10.39 -4.23
C GLU A 79 -4.10 -9.52 -3.13
N ILE A 80 -3.46 -8.40 -3.50
CA ILE A 80 -2.87 -7.45 -2.55
C ILE A 80 -3.94 -6.94 -1.57
N GLU A 81 -5.07 -6.48 -2.10
CA GLU A 81 -6.17 -5.98 -1.29
C GLU A 81 -6.70 -7.03 -0.32
N HIS A 82 -6.94 -8.25 -0.81
CA HIS A 82 -7.50 -9.32 0.00
C HIS A 82 -6.55 -9.79 1.10
N ARG A 83 -5.24 -9.86 0.81
CA ARG A 83 -4.25 -10.45 1.71
C ARG A 83 -3.67 -9.47 2.71
N PHE A 84 -3.57 -8.19 2.36
CA PHE A 84 -2.85 -7.21 3.18
C PHE A 84 -3.70 -6.00 3.58
N LEU A 85 -4.74 -5.66 2.82
CA LEU A 85 -5.52 -4.41 3.00
C LEU A 85 -6.96 -4.67 3.46
N LYS A 86 -7.28 -5.91 3.82
CA LYS A 86 -8.53 -6.26 4.50
C LYS A 86 -8.32 -6.28 6.00
N ASN A 87 -8.89 -5.28 6.66
CA ASN A 87 -9.35 -5.33 8.05
C ASN A 87 -10.87 -5.42 8.04
#